data_AF-A0A424PXF3-F1
#
_entry.id   AF-A0A424PXF3-F1
#
_cell.length_a   1.000
_cell.length_b   1.000
_cell.length_c   1.000
_cell.angle_alpha   90.00
_cell.angle_beta   90.00
_cell.angle_gamma   90.00
#
_symmetry.space_group_name_H-M   'P 1'
#
loop_
_entity.id
_entity.type
_entity.pdbx_description
1 polymer ?
#
loop_
_entity_poly.entity_id
_entity_poly.type
_entity_poly.pdbx_seq_one_letter_code
_entity_poly.pdbx_strand_id
1 'polypeptide(L)'
;MERKTLNMILWPVALLLLNSIWIGISDNSAPYEINDYDHPIEDRTVTLAGVFGQEKPMPAVFEVEFQSLASDNGSVEWKIFDENDLLVAQWSGDLSEESPGWEGELLPGTYRFQTTAEQDIITEQTLFIEPFGPYVIEGHIALSTLLIFVAFAETFVRKKGGEYIEKKNAQALPVKEKVPFSRSNSGMPEHDALPAEDDPWRTPKGL
;
A
#
# COMPACT_ATOMS: atom_id res chain seq x y z
N MET A 1 13.94 13.29 25.16
CA MET A 1 12.72 13.89 24.56
C MET A 1 11.51 13.19 25.16
N GLU A 2 10.52 13.91 25.68
CA GLU A 2 9.33 13.28 26.27
C GLU A 2 8.53 12.54 25.19
N ARG A 3 7.91 11.40 25.51
CA ARG A 3 7.13 10.62 24.53
C ARG A 3 6.03 11.43 23.83
N LYS A 4 5.47 12.43 24.53
CA LYS A 4 4.45 13.33 23.99
C LYS A 4 5.00 14.24 22.89
N THR A 5 6.23 14.76 23.06
CA THR A 5 6.90 15.58 22.04
C THR A 5 7.35 14.73 20.84
N LEU A 6 7.77 13.48 21.06
CA LEU A 6 8.08 12.55 19.98
C LEU A 6 6.84 12.27 19.10
N ASN A 7 5.69 11.92 19.69
CA ASN A 7 4.47 11.65 18.94
C ASN A 7 3.95 12.89 18.18
N MET A 8 4.10 14.09 18.76
CA MET A 8 3.70 15.33 18.11
C MET A 8 4.49 15.63 16.84
N ILE A 9 5.75 15.21 16.77
CA ILE A 9 6.62 15.36 15.59
C ILE A 9 6.42 14.20 14.60
N LEU A 10 6.20 12.99 15.10
CA LEU A 10 6.07 11.78 14.28
C LEU A 10 4.88 11.85 13.31
N TRP A 11 3.74 12.40 13.73
CA TRP A 11 2.54 12.49 12.89
C TRP A 11 2.71 13.39 11.67
N PRO A 12 3.21 14.64 11.80
CA PRO A 12 3.58 15.45 10.63
C PRO A 12 4.60 14.78 9.72
N VAL A 13 5.61 14.11 10.27
CA VAL A 13 6.60 13.38 9.46
C VAL A 13 5.94 12.23 8.70
N ALA A 14 5.08 11.45 9.34
CA ALA A 14 4.33 10.38 8.70
C ALA A 14 3.40 10.92 7.60
N LEU A 15 2.76 12.07 7.83
CA LEU A 15 1.93 12.74 6.82
C LEU A 15 2.74 13.13 5.60
N LEU A 16 3.92 13.74 5.80
CA LEU A 16 4.81 14.11 4.71
C LEU A 16 5.26 12.87 3.93
N LEU A 17 5.76 11.85 4.62
CA LEU A 17 6.23 10.62 3.98
C LEU A 17 5.13 9.93 3.17
N LEU A 18 3.93 9.81 3.74
CA LEU A 18 2.80 9.16 3.08
C LEU A 18 2.39 9.91 1.81
N ASN A 19 2.32 11.24 1.88
CA ASN A 19 1.96 12.05 0.73
C ASN A 19 3.10 12.11 -0.32
N SER A 20 4.36 12.06 0.09
CA SER A 20 5.49 11.95 -0.85
C SER A 20 5.50 10.62 -1.60
N ILE A 21 5.15 9.52 -0.94
CA ILE A 21 4.99 8.21 -1.60
C ILE A 21 3.85 8.28 -2.61
N TRP A 22 2.74 8.93 -2.26
CA TRP A 22 1.60 9.07 -3.16
C TRP A 22 1.96 9.82 -4.44
N ILE A 23 2.70 10.92 -4.34
CA ILE A 23 3.20 11.66 -5.52
C ILE A 23 4.00 10.73 -6.44
N GLY A 24 4.90 9.93 -5.89
CA GLY A 24 5.68 8.98 -6.68
C GLY A 24 4.84 7.89 -7.37
N ILE A 25 3.67 7.54 -6.81
CA ILE A 25 2.74 6.57 -7.40
C ILE A 25 1.84 7.25 -8.43
N SER A 26 1.38 8.48 -8.16
CA SER A 26 0.50 9.20 -9.07
C SER A 26 1.18 9.59 -10.37
N ASP A 27 2.44 9.96 -10.29
CA ASP A 27 3.27 10.39 -11.43
C ASP A 27 3.93 9.18 -12.11
N ASN A 28 3.58 7.95 -11.71
CA ASN A 28 4.15 6.77 -12.33
C ASN A 28 3.45 6.45 -13.66
N SER A 29 4.24 6.46 -14.72
CA SER A 29 3.81 6.05 -16.06
C SER A 29 3.89 4.54 -16.24
N ALA A 30 2.83 3.95 -16.76
CA ALA A 30 2.75 2.56 -17.21
C ALA A 30 3.07 2.48 -18.70
N PRO A 31 4.16 1.80 -19.12
CA PRO A 31 4.52 1.66 -20.52
C PRO A 31 3.68 0.55 -21.18
N TYR A 32 3.12 0.86 -22.34
CA TYR A 32 2.52 -0.06 -23.28
C TYR A 32 3.37 -0.08 -24.54
N GLU A 33 4.14 -1.15 -24.69
CA GLU A 33 4.87 -1.42 -25.92
C GLU A 33 3.87 -1.65 -27.05
N ILE A 34 3.92 -0.84 -28.09
CA ILE A 34 3.07 -0.94 -29.28
C ILE A 34 3.80 -1.71 -30.36
N ASN A 35 5.05 -1.32 -30.62
CA ASN A 35 5.89 -1.96 -31.62
C ASN A 35 7.33 -2.04 -31.12
N ASP A 36 8.04 -3.06 -31.55
CA ASP A 36 9.46 -3.27 -31.27
C ASP A 36 10.16 -3.67 -32.58
N TYR A 37 11.45 -3.38 -32.68
CA TYR A 37 12.30 -3.64 -33.84
C TYR A 37 12.28 -5.11 -34.27
N ASP A 38 12.11 -6.04 -33.32
CA ASP A 38 12.08 -7.48 -33.60
C ASP A 38 10.70 -7.97 -34.10
N HIS A 39 9.62 -7.18 -33.90
CA HIS A 39 8.24 -7.60 -34.20
C HIS A 39 7.42 -6.46 -34.84
N PRO A 40 7.73 -6.03 -36.07
CA PRO A 40 7.00 -4.94 -36.73
C PRO A 40 5.53 -5.30 -36.94
N ILE A 41 4.64 -4.58 -36.25
CA ILE A 41 3.18 -4.70 -36.37
C ILE A 41 2.62 -3.37 -36.87
N GLU A 42 1.91 -3.40 -38.01
CA GLU A 42 1.30 -2.20 -38.61
C GLU A 42 0.09 -1.67 -37.81
N ASP A 43 -0.68 -2.56 -37.20
CA ASP A 43 -1.89 -2.23 -36.44
C ASP A 43 -1.89 -2.94 -35.08
N ARG A 44 -1.95 -2.16 -33.99
CA ARG A 44 -2.08 -2.71 -32.64
C ARG A 44 -3.18 -2.03 -31.85
N THR A 45 -3.85 -2.83 -31.03
CA THR A 45 -4.92 -2.38 -30.15
C THR A 45 -4.44 -2.42 -28.71
N VAL A 46 -4.65 -1.32 -27.99
CA VAL A 46 -4.36 -1.20 -26.55
C VAL A 46 -5.66 -0.86 -25.83
N THR A 47 -5.98 -1.63 -24.78
CA THR A 47 -7.14 -1.35 -23.93
C THR A 47 -6.68 -0.73 -22.62
N LEU A 48 -7.11 0.50 -22.40
CA LEU A 48 -6.87 1.26 -21.18
C LEU A 48 -8.03 1.04 -20.21
N ALA A 49 -7.73 0.53 -19.02
CA ALA A 49 -8.73 0.31 -17.98
C ALA A 49 -8.84 1.51 -17.05
N GLY A 50 -10.06 1.86 -16.66
CA GLY A 50 -10.32 2.90 -15.67
C GLY A 50 -9.88 2.47 -14.28
N VAL A 51 -9.37 3.42 -13.50
CA VAL A 51 -8.98 3.17 -12.11
C VAL A 51 -10.21 3.27 -11.20
N PHE A 52 -10.41 2.28 -10.32
CA PHE A 52 -11.57 2.19 -9.43
C PHE A 52 -12.94 2.26 -10.14
N GLY A 53 -13.00 1.82 -11.40
CA GLY A 53 -14.22 1.85 -12.21
C GLY A 53 -14.69 3.26 -12.58
N GLN A 54 -13.77 4.23 -12.59
CA GLN A 54 -14.03 5.61 -12.97
C GLN A 54 -13.43 5.90 -14.35
N GLU A 55 -14.17 6.66 -15.14
CA GLU A 55 -13.81 7.07 -16.51
C GLU A 55 -13.17 8.46 -16.50
N LYS A 56 -11.97 8.58 -15.90
CA LYS A 56 -11.21 9.84 -15.89
C LYS A 56 -10.16 9.86 -16.99
N PRO A 57 -9.96 11.01 -17.69
CA PRO A 57 -8.92 11.14 -18.71
C PRO A 57 -7.55 11.05 -18.05
N MET A 58 -6.70 10.14 -18.55
CA MET A 58 -5.37 9.85 -18.04
C MET A 58 -4.32 10.54 -18.92
N PRO A 59 -3.33 11.24 -18.33
CA PRO A 59 -2.19 11.75 -19.09
C PRO A 59 -1.48 10.64 -19.84
N ALA A 60 -1.11 10.92 -21.08
CA ALA A 60 -0.57 9.98 -22.03
C ALA A 60 0.55 10.62 -22.85
N VAL A 61 1.66 9.90 -23.00
CA VAL A 61 2.78 10.26 -23.87
C VAL A 61 3.04 9.09 -24.81
N PHE A 62 2.92 9.34 -26.10
CA PHE A 62 3.26 8.40 -27.16
C PHE A 62 4.62 8.76 -27.72
N GLU A 63 5.58 7.87 -27.53
CA GLU A 63 6.93 7.96 -28.07
C GLU A 63 7.06 7.02 -29.27
N VAL A 64 7.75 7.51 -30.30
CA VAL A 64 8.00 6.76 -31.52
C VAL A 64 9.42 7.04 -32.00
N GLU A 65 10.12 5.97 -32.35
CA GLU A 65 11.42 6.03 -32.99
C GLU A 65 11.36 5.24 -34.30
N PHE A 66 11.89 5.83 -35.36
CA PHE A 66 11.98 5.21 -36.67
C PHE A 66 13.45 4.96 -36.99
N GLN A 67 13.78 3.75 -37.43
CA GLN A 67 15.14 3.38 -37.84
C GLN A 67 15.09 2.73 -39.22
N SER A 68 16.03 3.10 -40.09
CA SER A 68 16.17 2.47 -41.40
C SER A 68 17.27 1.43 -41.42
N LEU A 69 17.02 0.33 -42.14
CA LEU A 69 17.98 -0.75 -42.36
C LEU A 69 18.82 -0.56 -43.64
N ALA A 70 18.43 0.34 -44.55
CA ALA A 70 19.04 0.45 -45.87
C ALA A 70 19.21 1.86 -46.46
N SER A 71 18.36 2.83 -46.09
CA SER A 71 18.27 4.18 -46.69
C SER A 71 17.74 5.21 -45.69
N ASP A 72 18.44 6.34 -45.51
CA ASP A 72 17.99 7.43 -44.61
C ASP A 72 16.77 8.21 -45.13
N ASN A 73 16.17 7.78 -46.24
CA ASN A 73 14.98 8.36 -46.83
C ASN A 73 13.83 7.35 -46.86
N GLY A 74 12.63 7.84 -46.52
CA GLY A 74 11.35 7.17 -46.71
C GLY A 74 10.24 7.88 -45.93
N SER A 75 9.00 7.78 -46.40
CA SER A 75 7.86 8.39 -45.72
C SER A 75 7.34 7.49 -44.59
N VAL A 76 6.97 8.14 -43.48
CA VAL A 76 6.46 7.50 -42.27
C VAL A 76 5.22 8.23 -41.77
N GLU A 77 4.26 7.47 -41.24
CA GLU A 77 3.02 7.99 -40.69
C GLU A 77 2.60 7.16 -39.48
N TRP A 78 2.08 7.83 -38.46
CA TRP A 78 1.38 7.17 -37.36
C TRP A 78 0.04 7.85 -37.09
N LYS A 79 -0.93 7.04 -36.65
CA LYS A 79 -2.29 7.47 -36.30
C LYS A 79 -2.78 6.76 -35.05
N ILE A 80 -3.50 7.49 -34.22
CA ILE A 80 -4.18 6.98 -33.03
C ILE A 80 -5.68 7.13 -33.23
N PHE A 81 -6.41 6.04 -33.13
CA PHE A 81 -7.88 6.00 -33.20
C PHE A 81 -8.47 5.56 -31.85
N ASP A 82 -9.62 6.13 -31.49
CA ASP A 82 -10.39 5.68 -30.33
C ASP A 82 -11.27 4.45 -30.65
N GLU A 83 -12.08 4.04 -29.68
CA GLU A 83 -12.98 2.88 -29.80
C GLU A 83 -14.07 3.04 -30.86
N ASN A 84 -14.37 4.27 -31.27
CA ASN A 84 -15.37 4.61 -32.28
C ASN A 84 -14.73 4.89 -33.65
N ASP A 85 -13.45 4.51 -33.82
CA ASP A 85 -12.61 4.82 -34.98
C ASP A 85 -12.49 6.33 -35.26
N LEU A 86 -12.63 7.17 -34.23
CA LEU A 86 -12.36 8.60 -34.34
C LEU A 86 -10.88 8.87 -34.20
N LEU A 87 -10.36 9.72 -35.08
CA LEU A 87 -8.96 10.12 -35.06
C LEU A 87 -8.67 10.99 -33.82
N VAL A 88 -7.77 10.51 -32.97
CA VAL A 88 -7.29 11.22 -31.77
C VAL A 88 -6.09 12.10 -32.10
N ALA A 89 -5.09 11.49 -32.76
CA ALA A 89 -3.85 12.17 -33.14
C ALA A 89 -3.24 11.50 -34.37
N GLN A 90 -2.48 12.28 -35.13
CA GLN A 90 -1.71 11.78 -36.27
C GLN A 90 -0.47 12.63 -36.51
N TRP A 91 0.51 12.01 -37.14
CA TRP A 91 1.62 12.70 -37.77
C TRP A 91 2.07 11.95 -39.01
N SER A 92 2.57 12.70 -39.99
CA SER A 92 3.12 12.18 -41.24
C SER A 92 4.31 13.04 -41.65
N GLY A 93 5.42 12.41 -42.03
CA GLY A 93 6.62 13.10 -42.47
C GLY A 93 7.62 12.14 -43.13
N ASP A 94 8.83 12.63 -43.33
CA ASP A 94 9.95 11.83 -43.82
C ASP A 94 10.83 11.35 -42.66
N LEU A 95 11.52 10.23 -42.83
CA LEU A 95 12.43 9.65 -41.84
C LEU A 95 13.53 10.63 -41.36
N SER A 96 13.90 11.59 -42.21
CA SER A 96 14.89 12.63 -41.87
C SER A 96 14.35 13.72 -40.94
N GLU A 97 13.03 13.78 -40.74
CA GLU A 97 12.40 14.71 -39.82
C GLU A 97 12.37 14.10 -38.41
N GLU A 98 12.60 14.94 -37.40
CA GLU A 98 12.37 14.53 -36.02
C GLU A 98 10.88 14.24 -35.85
N SER A 99 10.53 12.95 -35.69
CA SER A 99 9.15 12.56 -35.47
C SER A 99 8.70 13.12 -34.12
N PRO A 100 7.75 14.07 -34.07
CA PRO A 100 7.16 14.44 -32.82
C PRO A 100 6.33 13.24 -32.36
N GLY A 101 6.60 12.75 -31.16
CA GLY A 101 5.65 11.93 -30.44
C GLY A 101 4.33 12.71 -30.20
N TRP A 102 3.46 12.16 -29.37
CA TRP A 102 2.23 12.83 -28.99
C TRP A 102 2.08 12.89 -27.48
N GLU A 103 1.62 14.03 -26.96
CA GLU A 103 1.29 14.21 -25.55
C GLU A 103 -0.14 14.72 -25.44
N GLY A 104 -0.92 14.11 -24.55
CA GLY A 104 -2.31 14.49 -24.32
C GLY A 104 -2.95 13.67 -23.22
N GLU A 105 -4.28 13.59 -23.26
CA GLU A 105 -5.04 12.78 -22.31
C GLU A 105 -5.90 11.75 -23.06
N LEU A 106 -5.92 10.51 -22.56
CA LEU A 106 -6.74 9.43 -23.08
C LEU A 106 -7.75 8.98 -22.00
N LEU A 107 -9.02 8.85 -22.39
CA LEU A 107 -10.01 8.22 -21.54
C LEU A 107 -9.74 6.71 -21.45
N PRO A 108 -10.26 6.00 -20.43
CA PRO A 108 -10.27 4.56 -20.49
C PRO A 108 -11.13 4.10 -21.68
N GLY A 109 -10.68 3.04 -22.34
CA GLY A 109 -11.22 2.65 -23.64
C GLY A 109 -10.22 1.85 -24.44
N THR A 110 -10.62 1.48 -25.65
CA THR A 110 -9.77 0.72 -26.57
C THR A 110 -9.29 1.63 -27.69
N TYR A 111 -7.97 1.68 -27.88
CA TYR A 111 -7.31 2.52 -28.87
C TYR A 111 -6.61 1.66 -29.91
N ARG A 112 -6.67 2.09 -31.17
CA ARG A 112 -5.95 1.45 -32.27
C ARG A 112 -4.84 2.38 -32.75
N PHE A 113 -3.62 1.88 -32.69
CA PHE A 113 -2.42 2.52 -33.19
C PHE A 113 -2.10 1.93 -34.55
N GLN A 114 -1.97 2.80 -35.55
CA GLN A 114 -1.68 2.43 -36.91
C GLN A 114 -0.39 3.13 -37.35
N THR A 115 0.53 2.35 -37.88
CA THR A 115 1.83 2.84 -38.35
C THR A 115 2.04 2.39 -39.78
N THR A 116 2.30 3.36 -40.65
CA THR A 116 2.62 3.12 -42.07
C THR A 116 4.02 3.62 -42.32
N ALA A 117 4.91 2.72 -42.71
CA ALA A 117 6.30 3.04 -43.04
C ALA A 117 6.69 2.35 -44.35
N GLU A 118 7.62 2.94 -45.08
CA GLU A 118 8.18 2.31 -46.28
C GLU A 118 8.98 1.03 -45.95
N GLN A 119 9.23 0.21 -46.99
CA GLN A 119 10.04 -1.01 -46.84
C GLN A 119 11.41 -0.69 -46.25
N ASP A 120 11.89 -1.57 -45.37
CA ASP A 120 13.17 -1.46 -44.66
C ASP A 120 13.24 -0.38 -43.56
N ILE A 121 12.11 0.23 -43.19
CA ILE A 121 11.98 1.06 -41.98
C ILE A 121 11.34 0.22 -40.87
N ILE A 122 12.04 0.15 -39.74
CA ILE A 122 11.57 -0.47 -38.50
C ILE A 122 11.21 0.62 -37.50
N THR A 123 10.27 0.32 -36.60
CA THR A 123 9.70 1.33 -35.69
C THR A 123 9.58 0.78 -34.29
N GLU A 124 10.05 1.55 -33.30
CA GLU A 124 9.79 1.31 -31.90
C GLU A 124 8.74 2.31 -31.43
N GLN A 125 7.70 1.83 -30.76
CA GLN A 125 6.57 2.65 -30.36
C GLN A 125 6.15 2.28 -28.95
N THR A 126 6.11 3.27 -28.06
CA THR A 126 5.70 3.07 -26.67
C THR A 126 4.70 4.14 -26.26
N LEU A 127 3.59 3.70 -25.67
CA LEU A 127 2.60 4.57 -25.05
C LEU A 127 2.78 4.52 -23.53
N PHE A 128 3.14 5.65 -22.94
CA PHE A 128 3.19 5.85 -21.50
C PHE A 128 1.87 6.44 -21.02
N ILE A 129 1.23 5.81 -20.03
CA ILE A 129 -0.03 6.28 -19.43
C ILE A 129 0.17 6.49 -17.95
N GLU A 130 -0.33 7.59 -17.40
CA GLU A 130 -0.37 7.86 -15.97
C GLU A 130 -1.76 7.57 -15.39
N PRO A 131 -2.07 6.32 -15.00
CA PRO A 131 -3.43 5.95 -14.58
C PRO A 131 -3.88 6.66 -13.31
N PHE A 132 -2.94 7.01 -12.43
CA PHE A 132 -3.22 7.66 -11.16
C PHE A 132 -3.07 9.19 -11.19
N GLY A 133 -2.55 9.78 -12.28
CA GLY A 133 -2.43 11.22 -12.47
C GLY A 133 -3.74 11.99 -12.20
N PRO A 134 -4.90 11.50 -12.68
CA PRO A 134 -6.19 12.16 -12.41
C PRO A 134 -6.72 12.03 -10.97
N TYR A 135 -6.01 11.30 -10.11
CA TYR A 135 -6.41 11.01 -8.72
C TYR A 135 -5.42 11.57 -7.69
N VAL A 136 -4.46 12.40 -8.11
CA VAL A 136 -3.44 12.99 -7.21
C VAL A 136 -4.10 13.61 -5.98
N ILE A 137 -5.11 14.47 -6.18
CA ILE A 137 -5.77 15.20 -5.10
C ILE A 137 -6.59 14.25 -4.22
N GLU A 138 -7.38 13.37 -4.82
CA GLU A 138 -8.22 12.41 -4.09
C GLU A 138 -7.39 11.48 -3.23
N GLY A 139 -6.25 11.00 -3.74
CA GLY A 139 -5.33 10.16 -2.99
C GLY A 139 -4.70 10.91 -1.81
N HIS A 140 -4.27 12.16 -2.00
CA HIS A 140 -3.77 12.99 -0.90
C HIS A 140 -4.82 13.17 0.21
N ILE A 141 -6.06 13.48 -0.17
CA ILE A 141 -7.17 13.65 0.78
C ILE A 141 -7.47 12.33 1.51
N ALA A 142 -7.59 11.23 0.76
CA ALA A 142 -7.92 9.92 1.31
C ALA A 142 -6.83 9.43 2.28
N LEU A 143 -5.56 9.49 1.88
CA LEU A 143 -4.42 9.06 2.69
C LEU A 143 -4.24 9.92 3.94
N SER A 144 -4.36 11.25 3.80
CA SER A 144 -4.26 12.16 4.94
C SER A 144 -5.40 11.95 5.94
N THR A 145 -6.62 11.75 5.43
CA THR A 145 -7.80 11.46 6.27
C THR A 145 -7.63 10.13 7.00
N LEU A 146 -7.20 9.09 6.28
CA LEU A 146 -6.93 7.78 6.87
C LEU A 146 -5.87 7.87 7.97
N LEU A 147 -4.77 8.61 7.73
CA LEU A 147 -3.72 8.80 8.73
C LEU A 147 -4.24 9.48 10.00
N ILE A 148 -5.09 10.50 9.86
CA ILE A 148 -5.73 11.15 11.00
C ILE A 148 -6.59 10.14 11.79
N PHE A 149 -7.39 9.33 11.09
CA PHE A 149 -8.17 8.27 11.74
C PHE A 149 -7.30 7.27 12.50
N VAL A 150 -6.17 6.84 11.90
CA VAL A 150 -5.20 5.96 12.57
C VAL A 150 -4.62 6.63 13.81
N ALA A 151 -4.32 7.92 13.76
CA ALA A 151 -3.79 8.65 14.92
C ALA A 151 -4.76 8.71 16.10
N PHE A 152 -6.04 8.94 15.82
CA PHE A 152 -7.09 8.90 16.84
C PHE A 152 -7.33 7.49 17.38
N ALA A 153 -7.37 6.49 16.49
CA ALA A 153 -7.54 5.09 16.87
C ALA A 153 -6.39 4.62 17.78
N GLU A 154 -5.14 4.96 17.45
CA GLU A 154 -3.98 4.64 18.29
C GLU A 154 -4.12 5.28 19.68
N THR A 155 -4.49 6.56 19.74
CA THR A 155 -4.67 7.29 21.00
C THR A 155 -5.76 6.63 21.86
N PHE A 156 -6.88 6.24 21.24
CA PHE A 156 -7.97 5.56 21.93
C PHE A 156 -7.56 4.18 22.45
N VAL A 157 -6.91 3.36 21.62
CA VAL A 157 -6.42 2.02 21.98
C VAL A 157 -5.39 2.11 23.11
N ARG A 158 -4.45 3.06 23.06
CA ARG A 158 -3.47 3.26 24.14
C ARG A 158 -4.14 3.65 25.45
N LYS A 159 -5.13 4.55 25.42
CA LYS A 159 -5.86 4.97 26.62
C LYS A 159 -6.64 3.80 27.23
N LYS A 160 -7.43 3.09 26.43
CA LYS A 160 -8.24 1.95 26.91
C LYS A 160 -7.40 0.75 27.30
N GLY A 161 -6.32 0.47 26.57
CA GLY A 161 -5.34 -0.55 26.92
C GLY A 161 -4.61 -0.24 28.22
N GLY A 162 -4.22 1.02 28.43
CA GLY A 162 -3.67 1.49 29.70
C GLY A 162 -4.64 1.29 30.87
N GLU A 163 -5.88 1.79 30.72
CA GLU A 163 -6.95 1.60 31.72
C GLU A 163 -7.21 0.12 32.03
N TYR A 164 -7.15 -0.77 31.01
CA TYR A 164 -7.33 -2.21 31.19
C TYR A 164 -6.17 -2.85 31.94
N ILE A 165 -4.93 -2.52 31.59
CA ILE A 165 -3.73 -3.04 32.26
C ILE A 165 -3.67 -2.54 33.71
N GLU A 166 -3.97 -1.26 33.95
CA GLU A 166 -4.04 -0.70 35.30
C GLU A 166 -5.12 -1.39 36.14
N LYS A 167 -6.32 -1.61 35.60
CA LYS A 167 -7.36 -2.38 36.30
C LYS A 167 -6.95 -3.82 36.59
N LYS A 168 -6.30 -4.49 35.64
CA LYS A 168 -5.77 -5.85 35.83
C LYS A 168 -4.68 -5.90 36.90
N ASN A 169 -3.79 -4.91 36.92
CA ASN A 169 -2.72 -4.80 37.91
C ASN A 169 -3.24 -4.39 39.30
N ALA A 170 -4.28 -3.55 39.38
CA ALA A 170 -4.93 -3.18 40.64
C ALA A 170 -5.77 -4.31 41.23
N GLN A 171 -6.26 -5.24 40.41
CA GLN A 171 -6.95 -6.47 40.84
C GLN A 171 -5.98 -7.63 41.13
N ALA A 172 -4.70 -7.52 40.75
CA ALA A 172 -3.69 -8.44 41.21
C ALA A 172 -3.48 -8.18 42.72
N LEU A 173 -3.86 -9.17 43.54
CA LEU A 173 -3.62 -9.15 44.98
C LEU A 173 -2.17 -8.73 45.27
N PRO A 174 -1.92 -7.88 46.30
CA PRO A 174 -0.56 -7.46 46.61
C PRO A 174 0.29 -8.71 46.77
N VAL A 175 1.35 -8.84 45.96
CA VAL A 175 2.35 -9.90 46.13
C VAL A 175 2.83 -9.78 47.56
N LYS A 176 2.40 -10.72 48.40
CA LYS A 176 2.73 -10.76 49.82
C LYS A 176 4.25 -10.68 49.91
N GLU A 177 4.73 -9.53 50.35
CA GLU A 177 6.16 -9.29 50.52
C GLU A 177 6.70 -10.44 51.39
N LYS A 178 7.57 -11.27 50.81
CA LYS A 178 8.24 -12.35 51.56
C LYS A 178 9.19 -11.65 52.53
N VAL A 179 8.68 -11.34 53.72
CA VAL A 179 9.50 -10.87 54.84
C VAL A 179 10.59 -11.93 55.12
N PRO A 180 11.88 -11.56 55.15
CA PRO A 180 12.97 -12.53 55.09
C PRO A 180 13.24 -13.25 56.42
N PHE A 181 12.55 -12.89 57.51
CA PHE A 181 12.81 -13.49 58.82
C PHE A 181 11.51 -13.76 59.58
N SER A 182 10.88 -14.89 59.31
CA SER A 182 10.02 -15.56 60.28
C SER A 182 10.68 -16.90 60.61
N ARG A 183 11.44 -16.93 61.70
CA ARG A 183 11.88 -18.19 62.32
C ARG A 183 10.67 -18.78 63.03
N SER A 184 10.29 -20.00 62.67
CA SER A 184 9.34 -20.77 63.46
C SER A 184 9.98 -21.09 64.82
N ASN A 185 9.63 -20.33 65.85
CA ASN A 185 9.98 -20.73 67.21
C ASN A 185 8.98 -21.78 67.70
N SER A 186 9.50 -23.01 67.75
CA SER A 186 9.22 -24.07 68.71
C SER A 186 8.49 -23.64 69.99
N GLY A 187 7.44 -24.37 70.35
CA GLY A 187 6.83 -24.37 71.68
C GLY A 187 5.46 -25.08 71.72
N MET A 188 5.45 -26.39 71.90
CA MET A 188 4.30 -27.18 72.41
C MET A 188 4.59 -27.48 73.90
N PRO A 189 3.68 -28.08 74.71
CA PRO A 189 2.21 -28.15 74.69
C PRO A 189 1.60 -27.82 76.08
N GLU A 190 0.33 -27.44 76.21
CA GLU A 190 -0.47 -27.87 77.38
C GLU A 190 -1.90 -28.24 76.95
N HIS A 191 -2.33 -29.38 77.49
CA HIS A 191 -3.55 -30.11 77.24
C HIS A 191 -4.80 -29.40 77.76
N ASP A 192 -5.92 -29.61 77.06
CA ASP A 192 -7.24 -29.97 77.61
C ASP A 192 -8.15 -30.29 76.41
N ALA A 193 -8.97 -31.33 76.32
CA ALA A 193 -9.17 -32.57 77.05
C ALA A 193 -10.07 -33.38 76.09
N LEU A 194 -9.57 -34.47 75.48
CA LEU A 194 -10.45 -35.35 74.70
C LEU A 194 -11.30 -36.18 75.67
N PRO A 195 -12.63 -36.29 75.45
CA PRO A 195 -13.48 -37.11 76.29
C PRO A 195 -12.98 -38.57 76.32
N ALA A 196 -12.96 -39.15 77.52
CA ALA A 196 -12.33 -40.44 77.84
C ALA A 196 -12.92 -41.68 77.14
N GLU A 197 -13.84 -41.48 76.20
CA GLU A 197 -14.55 -42.52 75.45
C GLU A 197 -13.80 -42.89 74.14
N ASP A 198 -12.90 -42.03 73.66
CA ASP A 198 -12.22 -42.18 72.35
C ASP A 198 -10.70 -42.43 72.47
N ASP A 199 -10.23 -43.07 73.56
CA ASP A 199 -8.84 -43.52 73.67
C ASP A 199 -8.66 -44.85 72.89
N PRO A 200 -7.91 -44.87 71.77
CA PRO A 200 -7.75 -46.06 70.93
C PRO A 200 -6.94 -47.19 71.59
N TRP A 201 -6.42 -47.00 72.81
CA TRP A 201 -5.58 -47.98 73.49
C TRP A 201 -6.23 -48.70 74.69
N ARG A 202 -7.57 -48.72 74.78
CA ARG A 202 -8.28 -49.65 75.69
C ARG A 202 -9.34 -50.49 74.97
N THR A 203 -9.23 -51.81 75.12
CA THR A 203 -10.31 -52.77 74.88
C THR A 203 -11.19 -52.91 76.13
N PRO A 204 -12.51 -52.82 75.97
CA PRO A 204 -13.42 -53.70 76.70
C PRO A 204 -14.57 -54.16 75.78
N LYS A 205 -15.32 -55.23 75.99
CA LYS A 205 -15.39 -56.33 76.96
C LYS A 205 -16.27 -57.37 76.26
N GLY A 206 -15.87 -58.63 76.25
CA GLY A 206 -16.68 -59.72 75.69
C GLY A 206 -16.11 -61.07 76.08
N LEU A 207 -16.54 -61.53 77.27
CA LEU A 207 -16.40 -62.86 77.90
C LEU A 207 -14.99 -63.40 78.16
#